data_AF-A0A7W9DLU8-F1
#
_entry.id   AF-A0A7W9DLU8-F1
#
_cell.length_a   1.000
_cell.length_b   1.000
_cell.length_c   1.000
_cell.angle_alpha   90.00
_cell.angle_beta   90.00
_cell.angle_gamma   90.00
#
_symmetry.space_group_name_H-M   'P 1'
#
loop_
_entity.id
_entity.type
_entity.pdbx_description
1 polymer ?
#
loop_
_entity_poly.entity_id
_entity_poly.type
_entity_poly.pdbx_seq_one_letter_code
_entity_poly.pdbx_strand_id
1 'polypeptide(L)'
;MKIATVLLTIILSFSINKQNRIFLSPEISIILPKGANAFDDQKFKESMSAFGTGEAFKRLTKDIYKIDNIILRFAVVNGERSYEYLQSEQQSYERYLKPTAENDYNSEIKSIKGNSYLNISFHIKTLGHNRAKVYNPKTRKIFNIEIEYKLIAGEKEKSEQIMQEILESAEFK
;
A
#
# COMPACT_ATOMS: atom_id res chain seq x y z
N MET A 1 -46.01 -5.80 -16.13
CA MET A 1 -45.36 -4.91 -15.14
C MET A 1 -44.45 -5.62 -14.11
N LYS A 2 -44.09 -6.90 -14.27
CA LYS A 2 -43.23 -7.63 -13.31
C LYS A 2 -41.79 -7.89 -13.81
N ILE A 3 -41.55 -7.85 -15.12
CA ILE A 3 -40.24 -8.15 -15.73
C ILE A 3 -39.29 -6.94 -15.67
N ALA A 4 -39.82 -5.73 -15.88
CA ALA A 4 -39.05 -4.49 -15.82
C ALA A 4 -38.43 -4.23 -14.44
N THR A 5 -39.13 -4.63 -13.37
CA THR A 5 -38.64 -4.47 -11.98
C THR A 5 -37.48 -5.41 -11.68
N VAL A 6 -37.53 -6.66 -12.16
CA VAL A 6 -36.47 -7.66 -11.93
C VAL A 6 -35.18 -7.29 -12.69
N LEU A 7 -35.30 -6.77 -13.91
CA LEU A 7 -34.13 -6.30 -14.67
C LEU A 7 -33.45 -5.10 -13.99
N LEU A 8 -34.23 -4.17 -13.42
CA LEU A 8 -33.69 -3.02 -12.71
C LEU A 8 -32.89 -3.44 -11.47
N THR A 9 -33.37 -4.44 -10.71
CA THR A 9 -32.66 -4.98 -9.54
C THR A 9 -31.36 -5.68 -9.93
N ILE A 10 -31.34 -6.41 -11.05
CA ILE A 10 -30.12 -7.10 -11.54
C ILE A 10 -29.07 -6.07 -11.99
N ILE A 11 -29.46 -5.05 -12.76
CA ILE A 11 -28.54 -4.00 -13.22
C ILE A 11 -27.99 -3.16 -12.05
N LEU A 12 -28.81 -2.88 -11.03
CA LEU A 12 -28.36 -2.23 -9.79
C LEU A 12 -27.43 -3.13 -8.97
N SER A 13 -27.62 -4.45 -8.98
CA SER A 13 -26.76 -5.42 -8.27
C SER A 13 -25.37 -5.54 -8.89
N PHE A 14 -25.26 -5.44 -10.22
CA PHE A 14 -23.97 -5.47 -10.93
C PHE A 14 -23.19 -4.14 -10.88
N SER A 15 -23.82 -3.06 -10.45
CA SER A 15 -23.21 -1.72 -10.46
C SER A 15 -22.41 -1.37 -9.19
N ILE A 16 -22.33 -2.25 -8.18
CA ILE A 16 -21.88 -1.85 -6.82
C ILE A 16 -20.47 -2.35 -6.42
N ASN A 17 -19.73 -3.09 -7.25
CA ASN A 17 -18.35 -3.46 -6.87
C ASN A 17 -17.35 -3.47 -8.03
N LYS A 18 -17.25 -2.37 -8.78
CA LYS A 18 -16.04 -2.15 -9.58
C LYS A 18 -14.93 -1.73 -8.63
N GLN A 19 -14.05 -2.67 -8.26
CA GLN A 19 -12.80 -2.31 -7.57
C GLN A 19 -12.05 -1.29 -8.47
N ASN A 20 -11.73 -0.13 -7.90
CA ASN A 20 -11.18 0.98 -8.67
C ASN A 20 -9.71 0.70 -8.97
N ARG A 21 -9.39 0.57 -10.26
CA ARG A 21 -8.00 0.59 -10.71
C ARG A 21 -7.47 2.02 -10.62
N ILE A 22 -6.30 2.18 -10.02
CA ILE A 22 -5.59 3.46 -9.96
C ILE A 22 -4.25 3.38 -10.66
N PHE A 23 -3.82 4.50 -11.23
CA PHE A 23 -2.52 4.64 -11.90
C PHE A 23 -1.61 5.45 -10.98
N LEU A 24 -0.61 4.77 -10.42
CA LEU A 24 0.39 5.37 -9.56
C LEU A 24 1.50 6.05 -10.38
N SER A 25 1.77 5.50 -11.56
CA SER A 25 2.54 6.13 -12.63
C SER A 25 2.03 5.61 -13.99
N PRO A 26 2.51 6.14 -15.13
CA PRO A 26 2.19 5.59 -16.45
C PRO A 26 2.53 4.09 -16.60
N GLU A 27 3.51 3.61 -15.84
CA GLU A 27 4.03 2.24 -15.89
C GLU A 27 3.51 1.33 -14.77
N ILE A 28 2.86 1.89 -13.75
CA ILE A 28 2.43 1.16 -12.54
C ILE A 28 0.96 1.41 -12.27
N SER A 29 0.18 0.33 -12.22
CA SER A 29 -1.22 0.38 -11.79
C SER A 29 -1.54 -0.73 -10.79
N ILE A 30 -2.48 -0.46 -9.90
CA ILE A 30 -2.99 -1.43 -8.91
C ILE A 30 -4.52 -1.40 -8.90
N ILE A 31 -5.12 -2.45 -8.38
CA ILE A 31 -6.56 -2.50 -8.07
C ILE A 31 -6.72 -2.20 -6.59
N LEU A 32 -7.51 -1.18 -6.25
CA LEU A 32 -7.80 -0.87 -4.85
C LEU A 32 -8.66 -1.97 -4.23
N PRO A 33 -8.37 -2.36 -2.97
CA PRO A 33 -9.22 -3.30 -2.25
C PRO A 33 -10.65 -2.77 -2.13
N LYS A 34 -11.60 -3.68 -2.00
CA LYS A 34 -13.02 -3.32 -1.89
C LYS A 34 -13.26 -2.45 -0.66
N GLY A 35 -14.01 -1.35 -0.84
CA GLY A 35 -14.31 -0.40 0.24
C GLY A 35 -13.23 0.67 0.47
N ALA A 36 -12.14 0.67 -0.29
CA ALA A 36 -11.15 1.73 -0.25
C ALA A 36 -11.73 3.04 -0.81
N ASN A 37 -11.77 4.06 0.03
CA ASN A 37 -12.20 5.41 -0.35
C ASN A 37 -11.02 6.38 -0.23
N ALA A 38 -10.95 7.39 -1.10
CA ALA A 38 -9.95 8.45 -0.99
C ALA A 38 -10.02 9.09 0.40
N PHE A 39 -8.87 9.34 1.02
CA PHE A 39 -8.78 9.81 2.39
C PHE A 39 -7.79 10.96 2.52
N ASP A 40 -8.23 12.05 3.15
CA ASP A 40 -7.37 13.20 3.45
C ASP A 40 -6.69 13.00 4.82
N ASP A 41 -5.53 12.36 4.81
CA ASP A 41 -4.74 12.14 6.01
C ASP A 41 -3.94 13.39 6.40
N GLN A 42 -4.62 14.33 7.06
CA GLN A 42 -4.03 15.61 7.47
C GLN A 42 -2.82 15.44 8.38
N LYS A 43 -2.87 14.50 9.33
CA LYS A 43 -1.74 14.25 10.25
C LYS A 43 -0.49 13.78 9.51
N PHE A 44 -0.66 12.88 8.54
CA PHE A 44 0.44 12.45 7.68
C PHE A 44 0.95 13.58 6.78
N LYS A 45 0.05 14.39 6.21
CA LYS A 45 0.45 15.55 5.40
C LYS A 45 1.24 16.56 6.22
N GLU A 46 0.81 16.86 7.44
CA GLU A 46 1.52 17.74 8.36
C GLU A 46 2.90 17.19 8.71
N SER A 47 3.01 15.90 9.04
CA SER A 47 4.31 15.29 9.36
C SER A 47 5.25 15.29 8.16
N MET A 48 4.73 15.06 6.96
CA MET A 48 5.51 15.08 5.72
C MET A 48 5.92 16.50 5.29
N SER A 49 5.15 17.52 5.67
CA SER A 49 5.44 18.92 5.32
C SER A 49 6.76 19.43 5.95
N ALA A 50 7.16 18.84 7.09
CA ALA A 50 8.44 19.11 7.73
C ALA A 50 9.65 18.72 6.85
N PHE A 51 9.46 17.81 5.90
CA PHE A 51 10.49 17.39 4.93
C PHE A 51 10.48 18.24 3.64
N GLY A 52 9.61 19.26 3.57
CA GLY A 52 9.52 20.21 2.46
C GLY A 52 8.14 20.24 1.80
N THR A 53 7.90 21.30 1.02
CA THR A 53 6.68 21.47 0.22
C THR A 53 7.06 21.55 -1.26
N GLY A 54 6.54 20.66 -2.10
CA GLY A 54 6.96 20.56 -3.51
C GLY A 54 6.50 19.27 -4.19
N GLU A 55 7.09 18.96 -5.34
CA GLU A 55 6.74 17.76 -6.13
C GLU A 55 6.92 16.45 -5.34
N ALA A 56 7.97 16.34 -4.53
CA ALA A 56 8.18 15.18 -3.67
C ALA A 56 7.04 15.03 -2.63
N PHE A 57 6.66 16.12 -1.96
CA PHE A 57 5.54 16.14 -1.03
C PHE A 57 4.23 15.72 -1.69
N LYS A 58 3.91 16.30 -2.87
CA LYS A 58 2.71 15.94 -3.63
C LYS A 58 2.70 14.45 -3.97
N ARG A 59 3.82 13.89 -4.43
CA ARG A 59 3.92 12.45 -4.77
C ARG A 59 3.68 11.55 -3.57
N LEU A 60 4.16 11.92 -2.39
CA LEU A 60 4.02 11.13 -1.17
C LEU A 60 2.60 11.19 -0.57
N THR A 61 1.85 12.26 -0.86
CA THR A 61 0.57 12.56 -0.19
C THR A 61 -0.66 12.52 -1.11
N LYS A 62 -0.47 12.24 -2.40
CA LYS A 62 -1.55 12.22 -3.41
C LYS A 62 -2.46 11.00 -3.28
N ASP A 63 -1.87 9.82 -3.18
CA ASP A 63 -2.59 8.55 -3.30
C ASP A 63 -2.77 7.92 -1.91
N ILE A 64 -3.75 8.42 -1.17
CA ILE A 64 -4.11 7.96 0.18
C ILE A 64 -5.56 7.52 0.21
N TYR A 65 -5.80 6.33 0.75
CA TYR A 65 -7.10 5.70 0.84
C TYR A 65 -7.35 5.13 2.24
N LYS A 66 -8.61 4.86 2.57
CA LYS A 66 -9.00 4.29 3.86
C LYS A 66 -10.08 3.23 3.71
N ILE A 67 -9.94 2.16 4.49
CA ILE A 67 -10.90 1.07 4.67
C ILE A 67 -11.08 0.90 6.17
N ASP A 68 -12.24 1.27 6.72
CA ASP A 68 -12.52 1.20 8.16
C ASP A 68 -11.44 1.90 9.01
N ASN A 69 -10.64 1.13 9.79
CA ASN A 69 -9.54 1.62 10.62
C ASN A 69 -8.16 1.52 9.95
N ILE A 70 -8.11 1.14 8.67
CA ILE A 70 -6.89 0.90 7.90
C ILE A 70 -6.67 2.03 6.91
N ILE A 71 -5.50 2.65 6.95
CA ILE A 71 -5.06 3.68 6.01
C ILE A 71 -4.07 3.05 5.03
N LEU A 72 -4.28 3.29 3.74
CA LEU A 72 -3.42 2.85 2.65
C LEU A 72 -2.75 4.08 2.04
N ARG A 73 -1.42 4.08 1.94
CA ARG A 73 -0.63 5.16 1.34
C ARG A 73 0.25 4.59 0.24
N PHE A 74 0.22 5.22 -0.93
CA PHE A 74 0.96 4.79 -2.10
C PHE A 74 1.92 5.88 -2.55
N ALA A 75 3.17 5.51 -2.82
CA ALA A 75 4.19 6.45 -3.25
C ALA A 75 5.13 5.84 -4.27
N VAL A 76 5.28 6.49 -5.43
CA VAL A 76 6.30 6.15 -6.42
C VAL A 76 7.51 7.07 -6.24
N VAL A 77 8.67 6.48 -6.01
CA VAL A 77 9.93 7.20 -5.85
C VAL A 77 10.78 6.99 -7.09
N ASN A 78 11.11 8.09 -7.75
CA ASN A 78 12.01 8.10 -8.89
C ASN A 78 13.45 8.01 -8.40
N GLY A 79 14.23 7.14 -9.03
CA GLY A 79 15.68 7.04 -8.81
C GLY A 79 16.15 5.68 -9.30
N GLU A 80 17.28 5.65 -10.01
CA GLU A 80 17.87 4.38 -10.41
C GLU A 80 18.38 3.64 -9.17
N ARG A 81 18.15 2.33 -9.16
CA ARG A 81 18.58 1.43 -8.09
C ARG A 81 19.27 0.22 -8.67
N SER A 82 20.20 -0.34 -7.90
CA SER A 82 20.83 -1.61 -8.25
C SER A 82 19.82 -2.75 -8.11
N TYR A 83 20.11 -3.87 -8.77
CA TYR A 83 19.32 -5.10 -8.63
C TYR A 83 19.26 -5.61 -7.17
N GLU A 84 20.29 -5.32 -6.38
CA GLU A 84 20.41 -5.70 -4.97
C GLU A 84 19.66 -4.76 -4.01
N TYR A 85 18.94 -3.75 -4.53
CA TYR A 85 18.30 -2.72 -3.72
C TYR A 85 17.43 -3.28 -2.58
N LEU A 86 16.57 -4.25 -2.86
CA LEU A 86 15.68 -4.80 -1.84
C LEU A 86 16.46 -5.50 -0.72
N GLN A 87 17.56 -6.19 -1.06
CA GLN A 87 18.41 -6.85 -0.08
C GLN A 87 19.19 -5.83 0.76
N SER A 88 19.71 -4.78 0.14
CA SER A 88 20.38 -3.68 0.84
C SER A 88 19.44 -2.94 1.80
N GLU A 89 18.20 -2.68 1.36
CA GLU A 89 17.17 -2.07 2.22
C GLU A 89 16.82 -2.97 3.38
N GLN A 90 16.62 -4.28 3.15
CA GLN A 90 16.34 -5.24 4.22
C GLN A 90 17.43 -5.19 5.30
N GLN A 91 18.70 -5.27 4.91
CA GLN A 91 19.84 -5.19 5.84
C GLN A 91 19.89 -3.86 6.59
N SER A 92 19.53 -2.75 5.93
CA SER A 92 19.45 -1.44 6.56
C SER A 92 18.39 -1.44 7.66
N TYR A 93 17.17 -1.92 7.37
CA TYR A 93 16.12 -1.98 8.36
C TYR A 93 16.45 -2.94 9.51
N GLU A 94 17.00 -4.13 9.26
CA GLU A 94 17.43 -5.07 10.32
C GLU A 94 18.52 -4.47 11.24
N ARG A 95 19.33 -3.54 10.73
CA ARG A 95 20.34 -2.84 11.53
C ARG A 95 19.72 -1.78 12.45
N TYR A 96 18.76 -1.01 11.94
CA TYR A 96 18.20 0.16 12.63
C TYR A 96 16.92 -0.13 13.42
N LEU A 97 16.16 -1.15 13.03
CA LEU A 97 14.95 -1.60 13.69
C LEU A 97 15.23 -2.96 14.33
N LYS A 98 15.19 -2.99 15.67
CA LYS A 98 15.35 -4.22 16.43
C LYS A 98 14.05 -4.50 17.18
N PRO A 99 13.57 -5.76 17.16
CA PRO A 99 12.48 -6.16 18.03
C PRO A 99 12.82 -5.83 19.49
N THR A 100 11.88 -5.23 20.20
CA THR A 100 11.95 -5.02 21.64
C THR A 100 10.71 -5.64 22.28
N ALA A 101 10.66 -5.70 23.62
CA ALA A 101 9.44 -6.14 24.31
C ALA A 101 8.20 -5.29 23.99
N GLU A 102 8.41 -4.07 23.49
CA GLU A 102 7.35 -3.11 23.18
C GLU A 102 7.12 -2.93 21.67
N ASN A 103 8.00 -3.47 20.80
CA ASN A 103 7.94 -3.30 19.35
C ASN A 103 8.26 -4.62 18.65
N ASP A 104 7.34 -5.10 17.84
CA ASP A 104 7.62 -6.18 16.91
C ASP A 104 8.13 -5.58 15.61
N TYR A 105 9.11 -6.25 15.03
CA TYR A 105 9.66 -5.90 13.73
C TYR A 105 9.93 -7.20 12.97
N ASN A 106 9.50 -7.24 11.72
CA ASN A 106 9.82 -8.30 10.79
C ASN A 106 10.06 -7.71 9.40
N SER A 107 11.06 -8.23 8.70
CA SER A 107 11.28 -7.94 7.28
C SER A 107 11.56 -9.20 6.51
N GLU A 108 10.95 -9.33 5.35
CA GLU A 108 11.10 -10.47 4.47
C GLU A 108 11.01 -10.04 3.01
N ILE A 109 11.79 -10.71 2.15
CA ILE A 109 11.64 -10.57 0.70
C ILE A 109 10.71 -11.68 0.21
N LYS A 110 9.58 -11.30 -0.38
CA LYS A 110 8.59 -12.20 -0.98
C LYS A 110 8.60 -12.07 -2.50
N SER A 111 8.31 -13.18 -3.20
CA SER A 111 8.09 -13.17 -4.64
C SER A 111 6.61 -13.42 -4.94
N ILE A 112 5.96 -12.49 -5.64
CA ILE A 112 4.55 -12.58 -6.04
C ILE A 112 4.47 -12.27 -7.54
N LYS A 113 3.91 -13.22 -8.31
CA LYS A 113 3.81 -13.14 -9.78
C LYS A 113 5.16 -12.80 -10.46
N GLY A 114 6.26 -13.34 -9.93
CA GLY A 114 7.62 -13.12 -10.45
C GLY A 114 8.25 -11.76 -10.12
N ASN A 115 7.55 -10.90 -9.37
CA ASN A 115 8.11 -9.66 -8.85
C ASN A 115 8.56 -9.86 -7.39
N SER A 116 9.69 -9.25 -7.02
CA SER A 116 10.19 -9.29 -5.64
C SER A 116 9.75 -8.06 -4.87
N TYR A 117 9.33 -8.28 -3.63
CA TYR A 117 8.82 -7.28 -2.70
C TYR A 117 9.55 -7.42 -1.38
N LEU A 118 10.07 -6.32 -0.83
CA LEU A 118 10.50 -6.28 0.56
C LEU A 118 9.29 -5.88 1.41
N ASN A 119 8.74 -6.83 2.15
CA ASN A 119 7.70 -6.58 3.14
C ASN A 119 8.34 -6.31 4.49
N ILE A 120 7.85 -5.28 5.17
CA ILE A 120 8.35 -4.82 6.46
C ILE A 120 7.13 -4.58 7.34
N SER A 121 6.95 -5.38 8.38
CA SER A 121 5.91 -5.17 9.38
C SER A 121 6.53 -4.72 10.69
N PHE A 122 5.93 -3.70 11.30
CA PHE A 122 6.34 -3.20 12.61
C PHE A 122 5.18 -2.50 13.29
N HIS A 123 5.24 -2.32 14.60
CA HIS A 123 4.29 -1.44 15.29
C HIS A 123 5.00 -0.32 16.04
N ILE A 124 4.33 0.83 16.11
CA ILE A 124 4.77 1.99 16.87
C ILE A 124 3.60 2.39 17.76
N LYS A 125 3.81 2.32 19.08
CA LYS A 125 2.77 2.64 20.07
C LYS A 125 1.50 1.79 19.84
N THR A 126 0.40 2.43 19.44
CA THR A 126 -0.91 1.81 19.25
C THR A 126 -1.24 1.52 17.78
N LEU A 127 -0.27 1.72 16.88
CA LEU A 127 -0.44 1.56 15.45
C LEU A 127 0.49 0.47 14.92
N GLY A 128 -0.08 -0.43 14.13
CA GLY A 128 0.66 -1.38 13.32
C GLY A 128 0.88 -0.82 11.92
N HIS A 129 2.00 -1.19 11.32
CA HIS A 129 2.39 -0.79 9.98
C HIS A 129 2.80 -2.04 9.19
N ASN A 130 2.35 -2.13 7.95
CA ASN A 130 2.83 -3.09 6.97
C ASN A 130 3.25 -2.31 5.72
N ARG A 131 4.55 -2.32 5.43
CA ARG A 131 5.15 -1.62 4.29
C ARG A 131 5.63 -2.63 3.28
N ALA A 132 5.35 -2.38 2.01
CA ALA A 132 5.96 -3.12 0.92
C ALA A 132 6.78 -2.16 0.05
N LYS A 133 8.05 -2.51 -0.16
CA LYS A 133 8.90 -1.87 -1.16
C LYS A 133 9.02 -2.77 -2.37
N VAL A 134 8.74 -2.20 -3.53
CA VAL A 134 8.76 -2.90 -4.80
C VAL A 134 9.84 -2.32 -5.67
N TYR A 135 10.67 -3.17 -6.25
CA TYR A 135 11.63 -2.79 -7.27
C TYR A 135 11.16 -3.33 -8.62
N ASN A 136 10.89 -2.43 -9.58
CA ASN A 136 10.63 -2.82 -10.95
C ASN A 136 11.96 -2.81 -11.73
N PRO A 137 12.52 -3.99 -12.11
CA PRO A 137 13.81 -4.05 -12.78
C PRO A 137 13.79 -3.44 -14.19
N LYS A 138 12.62 -3.40 -14.86
CA LYS A 138 12.49 -2.83 -16.21
C LYS A 138 12.63 -1.31 -16.21
N THR A 139 11.97 -0.66 -15.26
CA THR A 139 11.95 0.81 -15.15
C THR A 139 12.96 1.36 -14.16
N ARG A 140 13.60 0.47 -13.38
CA ARG A 140 14.45 0.79 -12.23
C ARG A 140 13.78 1.67 -11.17
N LYS A 141 12.43 1.76 -11.18
CA LYS A 141 11.66 2.58 -10.24
C LYS A 141 11.33 1.81 -8.96
N ILE A 142 11.19 2.56 -7.87
CA ILE A 142 10.70 2.03 -6.59
C ILE A 142 9.26 2.46 -6.39
N PHE A 143 8.45 1.51 -5.94
CA PHE A 143 7.10 1.77 -5.46
C PHE A 143 7.00 1.37 -3.99
N ASN A 144 6.46 2.24 -3.16
CA ASN A 144 6.21 2.00 -1.76
C ASN A 144 4.70 1.94 -1.52
N ILE A 145 4.29 0.91 -0.79
CA ILE A 145 2.96 0.79 -0.20
C ILE A 145 3.15 0.84 1.31
N GLU A 146 2.34 1.64 1.99
CA GLU A 146 2.25 1.60 3.45
C GLU A 146 0.79 1.40 3.84
N ILE A 147 0.58 0.40 4.68
CA ILE A 147 -0.68 0.14 5.36
C ILE A 147 -0.48 0.44 6.83
N GLU A 148 -1.30 1.31 7.39
CA GLU A 148 -1.36 1.61 8.81
C GLU A 148 -2.69 1.14 9.37
N TYR A 149 -2.67 0.46 10.53
CA TYR A 149 -3.86 -0.09 11.18
C TYR A 149 -3.78 0.07 12.69
N LYS A 150 -4.92 0.01 13.37
CA LYS A 150 -4.97 0.03 14.84
C LYS A 150 -4.62 -1.35 15.39
N LEU A 151 -3.90 -1.41 16.50
CA LEU A 151 -3.62 -2.67 17.22
C LEU A 151 -4.86 -3.17 17.99
N ILE A 152 -5.88 -3.59 17.25
CA ILE A 152 -7.08 -4.26 17.73
C ILE A 152 -7.20 -5.63 17.04
N ALA A 153 -7.88 -6.57 17.69
CA ALA A 153 -7.97 -7.96 17.21
C ALA A 153 -8.45 -8.04 15.75
N GLY A 154 -7.73 -8.80 14.91
CA GLY A 154 -8.07 -9.04 13.51
C GLY A 154 -7.57 -7.99 12.50
N GLU A 155 -7.19 -6.79 12.94
CA GLU A 155 -6.75 -5.74 12.00
C GLU A 155 -5.36 -6.03 11.40
N LYS A 156 -4.49 -6.74 12.13
CA LYS A 156 -3.19 -7.18 11.60
C LYS A 156 -3.39 -8.14 10.44
N GLU A 157 -4.16 -9.19 10.64
CA GLU A 157 -4.45 -10.21 9.62
C GLU A 157 -5.17 -9.58 8.42
N LYS A 158 -6.13 -8.68 8.68
CA LYS A 158 -6.79 -7.90 7.62
C LYS A 158 -5.82 -7.02 6.84
N SER A 159 -4.85 -6.38 7.51
CA SER A 159 -3.82 -5.56 6.85
C SER A 159 -2.90 -6.40 5.97
N GLU A 160 -2.55 -7.62 6.39
CA GLU A 160 -1.72 -8.55 5.63
C GLU A 160 -2.46 -9.07 4.38
N GLN A 161 -3.75 -9.38 4.52
CA GLN A 161 -4.62 -9.75 3.39
C GLN A 161 -4.73 -8.62 2.38
N ILE A 162 -4.99 -7.39 2.85
CA ILE A 162 -5.06 -6.21 1.97
C ILE A 162 -3.73 -5.98 1.25
N MET A 163 -2.59 -6.12 1.95
CA MET A 163 -1.28 -6.01 1.30
C MET A 163 -1.15 -7.06 0.19
N GLN A 164 -1.48 -8.33 0.48
CA GLN A 164 -1.41 -9.40 -0.50
C GLN A 164 -2.28 -9.10 -1.74
N GLU A 165 -3.53 -8.67 -1.55
CA GLU A 165 -4.44 -8.29 -2.64
C GLU A 165 -3.84 -7.17 -3.52
N ILE A 166 -3.27 -6.13 -2.90
CA ILE A 166 -2.63 -5.02 -3.60
C ILE A 166 -1.44 -5.55 -4.43
N LEU A 167 -0.55 -6.33 -3.82
CA LEU A 167 0.66 -6.84 -4.48
C LEU A 167 0.33 -7.80 -5.62
N GLU A 168 -0.71 -8.63 -5.46
CA GLU A 168 -1.19 -9.51 -6.53
C GLU A 168 -1.85 -8.74 -7.68
N SER A 169 -2.50 -7.61 -7.39
CA SER A 169 -3.13 -6.77 -8.42
C SER A 169 -2.15 -5.86 -9.17
N ALA A 170 -0.92 -5.73 -8.69
CA ALA A 170 0.05 -4.80 -9.24
C ALA A 170 0.49 -5.21 -10.65
N GLU A 171 0.37 -4.27 -11.59
CA GLU A 171 0.79 -4.43 -12.98
C GLU A 171 1.92 -3.44 -13.30
N PHE A 172 3.00 -4.00 -13.86
CA PHE A 172 4.21 -3.27 -14.24
C PHE A 172 4.42 -3.39 -15.76
N LYS A 173 4.40 -2.25 -16.45
CA LYS A 173 4.70 -2.18 -17.89
C LYS A 173 6.22 -2.14 -18.10
#